data_AF-A0A524EN21-F1
#
_entry.id   AF-A0A524EN21-F1
#
_cell.length_a   1.000
_cell.length_b   1.000
_cell.length_c   1.000
_cell.angle_alpha   90.00
_cell.angle_beta   90.00
_cell.angle_gamma   90.00
#
_symmetry.space_group_name_H-M   'P 1'
#
loop_
_entity.id
_entity.type
_entity.pdbx_description
1 polymer ?
#
loop_
_entity_poly.entity_id
_entity_poly.type
_entity_poly.pdbx_seq_one_letter_code
_entity_poly.pdbx_strand_id
1 'polypeptide(L)'
;MKVKLKVESRWLDFERESMDRLRREYESWQQETLEKAKQAVDLRSLREVFYELGDRWEWNQTTGDWLTSGEPLDTIGLVLRMPGLKKGKERYVVYAIMAYSKGFTSQFDHLGDKERIIIEQDLESGEMYCWSTTGHGAANLFPENVSQFDSIEDMLENSYLVAQPGDHALRLELPREVRYRFDLFQTLWEIAGGNEISTQKETEVVSNEEIEETLDFKFYRFAKSVIDLERTWESLKAGAFDIAREAVLDELPDHIERRNKTALRKIEGLLHILWFKPPVYGLGPARFLYKEFEAEPTPTAVHKSLVPFLGDLVYSLNSIVEKAKYLKWKSVMDKDSFLQSDIFKGLNLSALEKEAFAAALDDLLRQHTLSYMAYPEKATAKDKVLRTIFGILVLPVRLIKSFNQCVRLTVRKIRNWILSGKEESKDSPSSEKGSHKRSNMPDK
;
A
#
# COMPACT_ATOMS: atom_id res chain seq x y z
N MET A 1 -16.22 -8.75 -2.56
CA MET A 1 -15.25 -9.81 -2.95
C MET A 1 -14.32 -10.04 -1.77
N LYS A 2 -13.71 -11.23 -1.64
CA LYS A 2 -12.75 -11.52 -0.57
C LYS A 2 -11.40 -11.97 -1.13
N VAL A 3 -10.32 -11.55 -0.47
CA VAL A 3 -8.95 -11.93 -0.85
C VAL A 3 -8.22 -12.53 0.35
N LYS A 4 -7.36 -13.52 0.09
CA LYS A 4 -6.58 -14.22 1.12
C LYS A 4 -5.30 -13.43 1.41
N LEU A 5 -5.26 -12.77 2.55
CA LEU A 5 -4.06 -12.13 3.07
C LEU A 5 -3.26 -13.12 3.92
N LYS A 6 -2.01 -13.36 3.54
CA LYS A 6 -1.06 -14.21 4.24
C LYS A 6 -0.09 -13.33 5.01
N VAL A 7 -0.05 -13.54 6.32
CA VAL A 7 0.79 -12.80 7.27
C VAL A 7 1.67 -13.79 8.03
N GLU A 8 2.93 -13.46 8.24
CA GLU A 8 3.82 -14.27 9.09
C GLU A 8 3.31 -14.26 10.55
N SER A 9 3.07 -15.44 11.14
CA SER A 9 2.45 -15.55 12.47
C SER A 9 3.27 -14.85 13.56
N ARG A 10 4.60 -14.93 13.50
CA ARG A 10 5.47 -14.24 14.49
C ARG A 10 5.33 -12.73 14.42
N TRP A 11 5.20 -12.19 13.22
CA TRP A 11 4.98 -10.76 13.04
C TRP A 11 3.60 -10.38 13.58
N LEU A 12 2.56 -11.16 13.27
CA LEU A 12 1.22 -10.94 13.82
C LEU A 12 1.20 -11.00 15.35
N ASP A 13 1.89 -11.97 15.97
CA ASP A 13 2.00 -12.10 17.42
C ASP A 13 2.74 -10.89 18.03
N PHE A 14 3.81 -10.43 17.39
CA PHE A 14 4.51 -9.22 17.81
C PHE A 14 3.64 -7.96 17.71
N GLU A 15 2.85 -7.83 16.64
CA GLU A 15 1.90 -6.71 16.51
C GLU A 15 0.80 -6.77 17.57
N ARG A 16 0.31 -7.97 17.94
CA ARG A 16 -0.61 -8.18 19.08
C ARG A 16 0.01 -7.73 20.40
N GLU A 17 1.23 -8.17 20.69
CA GLU A 17 1.94 -7.76 21.91
C GLU A 17 2.14 -6.24 21.98
N SER A 18 2.49 -5.60 20.84
CA SER A 18 2.64 -4.15 20.76
C SER A 18 1.31 -3.42 20.98
N MET A 19 0.23 -3.87 20.33
CA MET A 19 -1.11 -3.32 20.49
C MET A 19 -1.61 -3.45 21.94
N ASP A 20 -1.39 -4.60 22.57
CA ASP A 20 -1.76 -4.83 23.98
C ASP A 20 -0.96 -3.98 24.96
N ARG A 21 0.31 -3.67 24.64
CA ARG A 21 1.11 -2.71 25.43
C ARG A 21 0.51 -1.30 25.31
N LEU A 22 0.24 -0.86 24.09
CA LEU A 22 -0.34 0.47 23.84
C LEU A 22 -1.73 0.62 24.48
N ARG A 23 -2.55 -0.44 24.46
CA ARG A 23 -3.85 -0.46 25.16
C ARG A 23 -3.67 -0.21 26.66
N ARG A 24 -2.71 -0.87 27.30
CA ARG A 24 -2.40 -0.67 28.73
C ARG A 24 -1.88 0.74 29.02
N GLU A 25 -1.02 1.28 28.16
CA GLU A 25 -0.52 2.66 28.28
C GLU A 25 -1.67 3.68 28.18
N TYR A 26 -2.59 3.47 27.23
CA TYR A 26 -3.78 4.29 27.08
C TYR A 26 -4.71 4.21 28.30
N GLU A 27 -5.02 3.01 28.79
CA GLU A 27 -5.86 2.80 29.98
C GLU A 27 -5.27 3.50 31.21
N SER A 28 -3.94 3.38 31.40
CA SER A 28 -3.24 4.07 32.48
C SER A 28 -3.31 5.59 32.35
N TRP A 29 -3.08 6.12 31.14
CA TRP A 29 -3.21 7.56 30.87
C TRP A 29 -4.64 8.06 31.11
N GLN A 30 -5.64 7.30 30.69
CA GLN A 30 -7.05 7.65 30.87
C GLN A 30 -7.41 7.70 32.36
N GLN A 31 -6.96 6.72 33.15
CA GLN A 31 -7.15 6.70 34.59
C GLN A 31 -6.47 7.88 35.27
N GLU A 32 -5.20 8.15 34.99
CA GLU A 32 -4.45 9.28 35.57
C GLU A 32 -5.13 10.62 35.24
N THR A 33 -5.58 10.78 33.99
CA THR A 33 -6.28 11.99 33.55
C THR A 33 -7.61 12.17 34.26
N LEU A 34 -8.40 11.10 34.40
CA LEU A 34 -9.68 11.13 35.12
C LEU A 34 -9.48 11.42 36.61
N GLU A 35 -8.42 10.88 37.23
CA GLU A 35 -8.06 11.18 38.61
C GLU A 35 -7.68 12.65 38.79
N LYS A 36 -6.83 13.21 37.92
CA LYS A 36 -6.49 14.65 37.93
C LYS A 36 -7.73 15.52 37.77
N ALA A 37 -8.62 15.17 36.84
CA ALA A 37 -9.87 15.90 36.64
C ALA A 37 -10.80 15.83 37.87
N LYS A 38 -10.89 14.67 38.54
CA LYS A 38 -11.67 14.48 39.77
C LYS A 38 -11.07 15.21 40.98
N GLN A 39 -9.74 15.37 41.02
CA GLN A 39 -9.02 16.08 42.08
C GLN A 39 -9.01 17.60 41.87
N ALA A 40 -9.51 18.10 40.74
CA ALA A 40 -9.61 19.53 40.47
C ALA A 40 -10.56 20.21 41.47
N VAL A 41 -10.01 21.14 42.26
CA VAL A 41 -10.74 21.79 43.36
C VAL A 41 -11.68 22.89 42.85
N ASP A 42 -11.37 23.48 41.69
CA ASP A 42 -12.18 24.52 41.05
C ASP A 42 -12.11 24.46 39.49
N LEU A 43 -12.90 25.32 38.84
CA LEU A 43 -12.95 25.42 37.37
C LEU A 43 -11.63 25.88 36.75
N ARG A 44 -10.75 26.55 37.50
CA ARG A 44 -9.44 26.99 37.00
C ARG A 44 -8.46 25.82 36.96
N SER A 45 -8.41 25.00 38.01
CA SER A 45 -7.64 23.75 38.03
C SER A 45 -8.14 22.77 36.99
N LEU A 46 -9.45 22.66 36.79
CA LEU A 46 -10.02 21.81 35.74
C LEU A 46 -9.61 22.30 34.34
N ARG A 47 -9.59 23.63 34.12
CA ARG A 47 -9.11 24.22 32.87
C ARG A 47 -7.61 23.96 32.63
N GLU A 48 -6.80 23.96 33.68
CA GLU A 48 -5.37 23.61 33.60
C GLU A 48 -5.19 22.14 33.17
N VAL A 49 -5.99 21.21 33.69
CA VAL A 49 -6.02 19.81 33.19
C VAL A 49 -6.38 19.76 31.70
N PHE A 50 -7.39 20.51 31.24
CA PHE A 50 -7.72 20.58 29.81
C PHE A 50 -6.61 21.19 28.94
N TYR A 51 -5.85 22.15 29.46
CA TYR A 51 -4.70 22.70 28.74
C TYR A 51 -3.50 21.75 28.67
N GLU A 52 -3.24 20.98 29.72
CA GLU A 52 -2.22 19.92 29.72
C GLU A 52 -2.56 18.82 28.69
N LEU A 53 -3.85 18.57 28.54
CA LEU A 53 -4.39 17.62 27.58
C LEU A 53 -4.21 18.06 26.13
N GLY A 54 -4.52 19.33 25.81
CA GLY A 54 -4.27 19.94 24.49
C GLY A 54 -4.61 19.05 23.29
N ASP A 55 -3.79 19.12 22.24
CA ASP A 55 -3.93 18.29 21.02
C ASP A 55 -3.70 16.78 21.28
N ARG A 56 -3.07 16.42 22.42
CA ARG A 56 -2.86 15.02 22.80
C ARG A 56 -4.15 14.31 23.19
N TRP A 57 -5.18 15.04 23.63
CA TRP A 57 -6.46 14.43 24.01
C TRP A 57 -7.18 13.81 22.82
N GLU A 58 -7.35 14.56 21.73
CA GLU A 58 -8.01 14.04 20.52
C GLU A 58 -7.22 12.85 19.95
N TRP A 59 -5.89 12.96 19.93
CA TRP A 59 -5.02 11.88 19.48
C TRP A 59 -5.14 10.62 20.34
N ASN A 60 -5.08 10.76 21.66
CA ASN A 60 -5.15 9.64 22.58
C ASN A 60 -6.54 9.01 22.60
N GLN A 61 -7.62 9.80 22.57
CA GLN A 61 -8.99 9.29 22.48
C GLN A 61 -9.21 8.49 21.20
N THR A 62 -8.79 9.03 20.07
CA THR A 62 -8.88 8.35 18.78
C THR A 62 -8.06 7.05 18.78
N THR A 63 -6.83 7.10 19.31
CA THR A 63 -5.97 5.93 19.49
C THR A 63 -6.60 4.88 20.42
N GLY A 64 -7.25 5.32 21.51
CA GLY A 64 -7.93 4.45 22.45
C GLY A 64 -9.15 3.74 21.85
N ASP A 65 -9.97 4.46 21.09
CA ASP A 65 -11.12 3.89 20.38
C ASP A 65 -10.68 2.81 19.37
N TRP A 66 -9.56 3.03 18.71
CA TRP A 66 -8.96 2.06 17.80
C TRP A 66 -8.41 0.83 18.52
N LEU A 67 -7.71 1.04 19.63
CA LEU A 67 -7.15 -0.03 20.46
C LEU A 67 -8.21 -0.94 21.10
N THR A 68 -9.43 -0.44 21.34
CA THR A 68 -10.49 -1.21 21.99
C THR A 68 -11.30 -2.09 21.04
N SER A 69 -11.29 -1.80 19.74
CA SER A 69 -12.18 -2.43 18.77
C SER A 69 -11.50 -3.15 17.59
N GLY A 70 -10.22 -2.86 17.32
CA GLY A 70 -9.49 -3.47 16.20
C GLY A 70 -8.67 -4.71 16.56
N GLU A 71 -8.37 -5.52 15.56
CA GLU A 71 -7.26 -6.49 15.61
C GLU A 71 -6.02 -5.96 14.87
N PRO A 72 -4.81 -6.41 15.22
CA PRO A 72 -3.64 -6.10 14.42
C PRO A 72 -3.79 -6.55 12.98
N LEU A 73 -3.36 -5.71 12.04
CA LEU A 73 -3.49 -5.97 10.60
C LEU A 73 -4.93 -6.24 10.15
N ASP A 74 -5.94 -5.71 10.86
CA ASP A 74 -7.24 -5.42 10.27
C ASP A 74 -7.03 -4.70 8.95
N THR A 75 -7.52 -5.29 7.87
CA THR A 75 -7.12 -4.93 6.51
C THR A 75 -8.34 -4.91 5.64
N ILE A 76 -8.53 -3.80 4.95
CA ILE A 76 -9.49 -3.65 3.87
C ILE A 76 -8.77 -3.62 2.53
N GLY A 77 -9.24 -4.41 1.58
CA GLY A 77 -8.76 -4.38 0.20
C GLY A 77 -9.44 -3.27 -0.58
N LEU A 78 -8.70 -2.65 -1.50
CA LEU A 78 -9.22 -1.64 -2.41
C LEU A 78 -8.66 -1.89 -3.82
N VAL A 79 -9.52 -2.00 -4.82
CA VAL A 79 -9.10 -2.07 -6.23
C VAL A 79 -9.37 -0.72 -6.90
N LEU A 80 -8.31 -0.08 -7.40
CA LEU A 80 -8.42 1.13 -8.22
C LEU A 80 -8.15 0.81 -9.68
N ARG A 81 -9.11 1.12 -10.55
CA ARG A 81 -8.94 1.06 -12.00
C ARG A 81 -8.28 2.33 -12.52
N MET A 82 -7.28 2.15 -13.39
CA MET A 82 -6.51 3.21 -14.04
C MET A 82 -6.25 2.83 -15.51
N PRO A 83 -6.06 3.81 -16.41
CA PRO A 83 -5.66 3.50 -17.79
C PRO A 83 -4.21 3.02 -17.87
N GLY A 84 -3.89 2.19 -18.85
CA GLY A 84 -2.49 1.86 -19.18
C GLY A 84 -1.79 3.01 -19.92
N LEU A 85 -0.45 3.01 -19.88
CA LEU A 85 0.36 3.98 -20.64
C LEU A 85 0.23 3.78 -22.16
N LYS A 86 -0.11 2.57 -22.61
CA LYS A 86 -0.37 2.24 -24.02
C LYS A 86 -1.88 2.14 -24.27
N LYS A 87 -2.29 2.42 -25.51
CA LYS A 87 -3.69 2.22 -25.93
C LYS A 87 -4.04 0.72 -25.85
N GLY A 88 -5.28 0.40 -25.50
CA GLY A 88 -5.75 -0.99 -25.35
C GLY A 88 -5.33 -1.66 -24.05
N LYS A 89 -4.66 -0.93 -23.14
CA LYS A 89 -4.24 -1.46 -21.84
C LYS A 89 -4.94 -0.78 -20.69
N GLU A 90 -5.19 -1.54 -19.64
CA GLU A 90 -5.71 -1.06 -18.36
C GLU A 90 -4.81 -1.49 -17.20
N ARG A 91 -4.87 -0.72 -16.12
CA ARG A 91 -4.15 -1.00 -14.88
C ARG A 91 -5.11 -1.07 -13.73
N TYR A 92 -4.84 -2.00 -12.83
CA TYR A 92 -5.58 -2.19 -11.61
C TYR A 92 -4.59 -2.19 -10.47
N VAL A 93 -4.79 -1.29 -9.52
CA VAL A 93 -3.95 -1.18 -8.34
C VAL A 93 -4.72 -1.76 -7.18
N VAL A 94 -4.23 -2.88 -6.66
CA VAL A 94 -4.84 -3.55 -5.51
C VAL A 94 -4.08 -3.11 -4.28
N TYR A 95 -4.75 -2.34 -3.42
CA TYR A 95 -4.24 -1.92 -2.13
C TYR A 95 -4.72 -2.87 -1.03
N ALA A 96 -3.82 -3.23 -0.13
CA ALA A 96 -4.12 -3.76 1.19
C ALA A 96 -3.94 -2.60 2.18
N ILE A 97 -5.05 -2.03 2.65
CA ILE A 97 -5.07 -0.91 3.59
C ILE A 97 -5.17 -1.49 4.99
N MET A 98 -4.08 -1.38 5.74
CA MET A 98 -3.98 -1.85 7.11
C MET A 98 -4.42 -0.74 8.06
N ALA A 99 -5.32 -1.09 8.96
CA ALA A 99 -5.73 -0.25 10.07
C ALA A 99 -4.60 -0.03 11.09
N TYR A 100 -3.78 -1.07 11.32
CA TYR A 100 -2.63 -1.02 12.21
C TYR A 100 -1.48 -1.85 11.66
N SER A 101 -0.35 -1.18 11.43
CA SER A 101 0.92 -1.76 10.98
C SER A 101 2.04 -0.90 11.55
N LYS A 102 2.69 -1.37 12.64
CA LYS A 102 4.07 -1.02 13.08
C LYS A 102 4.29 -1.33 14.57
N GLY A 103 4.80 -2.52 14.87
CA GLY A 103 5.21 -2.89 16.23
C GLY A 103 6.51 -2.24 16.72
N PHE A 104 7.17 -1.42 15.91
CA PHE A 104 8.48 -0.80 16.23
C PHE A 104 8.41 0.69 16.60
N THR A 105 7.26 1.34 16.49
CA THR A 105 7.09 2.74 16.87
C THR A 105 6.29 2.84 18.17
N SER A 106 6.71 3.72 19.07
CA SER A 106 5.96 4.04 20.31
C SER A 106 4.79 5.00 20.04
N GLN A 107 4.32 5.09 18.80
CA GLN A 107 3.31 6.04 18.35
C GLN A 107 2.36 5.32 17.38
N PHE A 108 1.06 5.50 17.61
CA PHE A 108 -0.04 5.00 16.79
C PHE A 108 -0.24 5.91 15.55
N ASP A 109 0.79 6.06 14.72
CA ASP A 109 0.86 7.10 13.68
C ASP A 109 0.45 6.62 12.26
N HIS A 110 -0.16 5.43 12.15
CA HIS A 110 -0.20 4.72 10.87
C HIS A 110 -1.57 4.11 10.52
N LEU A 111 -2.67 4.77 10.90
CA LEU A 111 -3.99 4.41 10.40
C LEU A 111 -4.03 4.60 8.87
N GLY A 112 -4.40 3.56 8.13
CA GLY A 112 -4.49 3.64 6.67
C GLY A 112 -3.14 3.46 5.98
N ASP A 113 -2.16 2.87 6.68
CA ASP A 113 -0.95 2.34 6.05
C ASP A 113 -1.36 1.37 4.94
N LYS A 114 -0.72 1.46 3.78
CA LYS A 114 -1.26 0.82 2.58
C LYS A 114 -0.16 0.31 1.70
N GLU A 115 -0.25 -0.96 1.39
CA GLU A 115 0.64 -1.63 0.46
C GLU A 115 -0.12 -1.98 -0.80
N ARG A 116 0.59 -2.10 -1.93
CA ARG A 116 -0.07 -2.35 -3.21
C ARG A 116 0.65 -3.34 -4.09
N ILE A 117 -0.11 -3.93 -4.99
CA ILE A 117 0.39 -4.52 -6.23
C ILE A 117 -0.24 -3.77 -7.41
N ILE A 118 0.45 -3.79 -8.54
CA ILE A 118 -0.02 -3.15 -9.78
C ILE A 118 -0.20 -4.26 -10.80
N ILE A 119 -1.35 -4.33 -11.44
CA ILE A 119 -1.66 -5.30 -12.48
C ILE A 119 -1.90 -4.51 -13.77
N GLU A 120 -1.25 -4.86 -14.87
CA GLU A 120 -1.59 -4.37 -16.20
C GLU A 120 -2.20 -5.50 -17.01
N GLN A 121 -3.36 -5.22 -17.61
CA GLN A 121 -4.06 -6.10 -18.51
C GLN A 121 -4.08 -5.49 -19.91
N ASP A 122 -3.71 -6.29 -20.91
CA ASP A 122 -3.95 -5.97 -22.31
C ASP A 122 -5.35 -6.45 -22.69
N LEU A 123 -6.22 -5.52 -23.10
CA LEU A 123 -7.62 -5.81 -23.40
C LEU A 123 -7.79 -6.56 -24.73
N GLU A 124 -6.79 -6.52 -25.62
CA GLU A 124 -6.86 -7.19 -26.92
C GLU A 124 -6.34 -8.62 -26.83
N SER A 125 -5.20 -8.83 -26.17
CA SER A 125 -4.59 -10.16 -26.04
C SER A 125 -5.06 -10.93 -24.80
N GLY A 126 -5.63 -10.25 -23.80
CA GLY A 126 -5.94 -10.82 -22.49
C GLY A 126 -4.72 -11.04 -21.59
N GLU A 127 -3.51 -10.67 -22.04
CA GLU A 127 -2.30 -10.85 -21.26
C GLU A 127 -2.32 -9.98 -19.99
N MET A 128 -1.95 -10.57 -18.86
CA MET A 128 -1.90 -9.90 -17.55
C MET A 128 -0.52 -10.02 -16.91
N TYR A 129 -0.05 -8.89 -16.39
CA TYR A 129 1.26 -8.77 -15.74
C TYR A 129 1.12 -8.06 -14.40
N CYS A 130 1.70 -8.64 -13.34
CA CYS A 130 1.61 -8.13 -11.98
C CYS A 130 2.99 -7.67 -11.46
N TRP A 131 3.09 -6.41 -11.05
CA TRP A 131 4.18 -5.89 -10.24
C TRP A 131 3.81 -5.95 -8.76
N SER A 132 4.43 -6.90 -8.06
CA SER A 132 4.49 -6.86 -6.60
C SER A 132 5.37 -5.70 -6.12
N THR A 133 5.14 -5.22 -4.89
CA THR A 133 6.01 -4.21 -4.26
C THR A 133 6.98 -4.86 -3.29
N THR A 134 8.14 -4.23 -3.14
CA THR A 134 9.21 -4.54 -2.18
C THR A 134 9.57 -3.27 -1.42
N GLY A 135 10.27 -3.41 -0.28
CA GLY A 135 10.96 -2.35 0.47
C GLY A 135 10.55 -0.90 0.16
N HIS A 136 9.79 -0.27 1.04
CA HIS A 136 9.27 1.12 0.90
C HIS A 136 8.30 1.30 -0.28
N GLY A 137 7.54 0.26 -0.64
CA GLY A 137 6.53 0.30 -1.69
C GLY A 137 7.10 0.48 -3.10
N ALA A 138 8.36 0.10 -3.33
CA ALA A 138 9.00 0.10 -4.64
C ALA A 138 8.53 -1.13 -5.45
N ALA A 139 7.92 -0.89 -6.62
CA ALA A 139 7.48 -1.96 -7.51
C ALA A 139 8.66 -2.82 -7.99
N ASN A 140 8.50 -4.14 -8.09
CA ASN A 140 9.52 -5.05 -8.60
C ASN A 140 10.00 -4.64 -10.00
N LEU A 141 11.26 -4.90 -10.32
CA LEU A 141 11.83 -4.56 -11.63
C LEU A 141 11.12 -5.30 -12.77
N PHE A 142 10.85 -6.60 -12.57
CA PHE A 142 10.20 -7.45 -13.55
C PHE A 142 8.80 -7.82 -13.04
N PRO A 143 7.74 -7.59 -13.83
CA PRO A 143 6.42 -8.10 -13.50
C PRO A 143 6.39 -9.63 -13.65
N GLU A 144 5.56 -10.27 -12.82
CA GLU A 144 5.22 -11.68 -12.94
C GLU A 144 4.08 -11.81 -13.97
N ASN A 145 4.17 -12.78 -14.89
CA ASN A 145 3.09 -13.08 -15.84
C ASN A 145 1.98 -13.84 -15.09
N VAL A 146 0.76 -13.31 -15.14
CA VAL A 146 -0.43 -13.87 -14.51
C VAL A 146 -1.57 -14.09 -15.52
N SER A 147 -1.26 -14.16 -16.82
CA SER A 147 -2.22 -14.39 -17.91
C SER A 147 -2.93 -15.74 -17.87
N GLN A 148 -2.60 -16.61 -16.91
CA GLN A 148 -3.26 -17.89 -16.68
C GLN A 148 -4.63 -17.77 -16.01
N PHE A 149 -4.94 -16.60 -15.46
CA PHE A 149 -6.26 -16.27 -14.91
C PHE A 149 -7.10 -15.56 -15.96
N ASP A 150 -8.41 -15.72 -15.91
CA ASP A 150 -9.33 -15.11 -16.89
C ASP A 150 -9.64 -13.64 -16.56
N SER A 151 -9.54 -13.28 -15.28
CA SER A 151 -9.86 -11.94 -14.77
C SER A 151 -9.04 -11.60 -13.53
N ILE A 152 -9.14 -10.36 -13.06
CA ILE A 152 -8.43 -9.90 -11.87
C ILE A 152 -9.09 -10.46 -10.62
N GLU A 153 -10.42 -10.57 -10.62
CA GLU A 153 -11.21 -11.21 -9.59
C GLU A 153 -10.79 -12.67 -9.45
N ASP A 154 -10.71 -13.40 -10.57
CA ASP A 154 -10.24 -14.79 -10.62
C ASP A 154 -8.80 -14.91 -10.08
N MET A 155 -7.90 -14.02 -10.49
CA MET A 155 -6.52 -13.97 -9.97
C MET A 155 -6.49 -13.75 -8.46
N LEU A 156 -7.28 -12.81 -7.94
CA LEU A 156 -7.31 -12.44 -6.52
C LEU A 156 -7.96 -13.50 -5.63
N GLU A 157 -9.00 -14.19 -6.10
CA GLU A 157 -9.65 -15.28 -5.37
C GLU A 157 -8.77 -16.53 -5.25
N ASN A 158 -7.94 -16.79 -6.27
CA ASN A 158 -7.09 -17.97 -6.37
C ASN A 158 -5.66 -17.76 -5.87
N SER A 159 -5.26 -16.52 -5.58
CA SER A 159 -3.91 -16.19 -5.11
C SER A 159 -3.89 -15.75 -3.64
N TYR A 160 -2.68 -15.63 -3.08
CA TYR A 160 -2.47 -15.06 -1.76
C TYR A 160 -1.77 -13.71 -1.90
N LEU A 161 -2.30 -12.68 -1.23
CA LEU A 161 -1.56 -11.45 -0.99
C LEU A 161 -0.69 -11.65 0.24
N VAL A 162 0.61 -11.50 0.11
CA VAL A 162 1.59 -11.71 1.18
C VAL A 162 2.11 -10.37 1.66
N ALA A 163 1.69 -9.98 2.86
CA ALA A 163 2.24 -8.80 3.53
C ALA A 163 3.62 -9.16 4.11
N GLN A 164 4.63 -8.35 3.80
CA GLN A 164 6.00 -8.61 4.25
C GLN A 164 6.35 -7.74 5.46
N PRO A 165 6.85 -8.33 6.56
CA PRO A 165 7.14 -7.58 7.78
C PRO A 165 8.14 -6.44 7.57
N GLY A 166 7.84 -5.27 8.14
CA GLY A 166 8.78 -4.15 8.31
C GLY A 166 9.25 -3.44 7.04
N ASP A 167 8.81 -3.88 5.85
CA ASP A 167 9.37 -3.43 4.57
C ASP A 167 8.36 -2.66 3.69
N HIS A 168 7.14 -2.37 4.16
CA HIS A 168 6.09 -1.74 3.33
C HIS A 168 6.00 -2.41 1.95
N ALA A 169 5.63 -3.70 1.95
CA ALA A 169 5.68 -4.52 0.74
C ALA A 169 4.53 -5.52 0.72
N LEU A 170 3.85 -5.58 -0.43
CA LEU A 170 2.81 -6.54 -0.74
C LEU A 170 3.19 -7.33 -1.96
N ARG A 171 3.05 -8.65 -1.85
CA ARG A 171 3.39 -9.56 -2.93
C ARG A 171 2.22 -10.46 -3.29
N LEU A 172 2.10 -10.78 -4.58
CA LEU A 172 1.25 -11.86 -5.05
C LEU A 172 2.00 -13.21 -4.96
N GLU A 173 1.41 -14.19 -4.27
CA GLU A 173 1.86 -15.58 -4.26
C GLU A 173 0.83 -16.45 -4.98
N LEU A 174 1.26 -17.02 -6.12
CA LEU A 174 0.43 -17.88 -6.96
C LEU A 174 0.33 -19.31 -6.37
N PRO A 175 -0.82 -19.99 -6.53
CA PRO A 175 -1.02 -21.36 -6.06
C PRO A 175 -0.03 -22.34 -6.71
N ARG A 176 0.38 -23.37 -5.95
CA ARG A 176 1.40 -24.36 -6.35
C ARG A 176 1.08 -25.14 -7.62
N GLU A 177 -0.20 -25.39 -7.86
CA GLU A 177 -0.68 -26.20 -8.98
C GLU A 177 -0.58 -25.48 -10.32
N VAL A 178 -0.50 -24.15 -10.30
CA VAL A 178 -0.49 -23.30 -11.51
C VAL A 178 0.95 -22.88 -11.88
N ARG A 179 1.96 -23.56 -11.30
CA ARG A 179 3.38 -23.24 -11.55
C ARG A 179 3.89 -23.92 -12.81
N TYR A 180 4.48 -23.16 -13.71
CA TYR A 180 5.41 -23.71 -14.71
C TYR A 180 6.62 -24.31 -13.98
N ARG A 181 7.05 -25.53 -14.39
CA ARG A 181 7.97 -26.42 -13.67
C ARG A 181 9.39 -25.88 -13.36
N PHE A 182 9.74 -24.63 -13.66
CA PHE A 182 11.09 -24.09 -13.48
C PHE A 182 11.15 -22.60 -13.11
N ASP A 183 10.24 -22.09 -12.27
CA ASP A 183 10.46 -20.76 -11.69
C ASP A 183 11.43 -20.81 -10.49
N LEU A 184 12.72 -20.77 -10.81
CA LEU A 184 13.81 -20.66 -9.84
C LEU A 184 13.64 -19.40 -8.97
N PHE A 185 13.11 -18.31 -9.53
CA PHE A 185 12.95 -17.05 -8.81
C PHE A 185 11.85 -17.17 -7.73
N GLN A 186 10.71 -17.78 -8.07
CA GLN A 186 9.66 -18.07 -7.09
C GLN A 186 10.15 -19.05 -6.01
N THR A 187 10.90 -20.08 -6.39
CA THR A 187 11.49 -21.06 -5.46
C THR A 187 12.46 -20.40 -4.47
N LEU A 188 13.35 -19.52 -4.96
CA LEU A 188 14.27 -18.77 -4.11
C LEU A 188 13.51 -17.86 -3.14
N TRP A 189 12.41 -17.28 -3.57
CA TRP A 189 11.59 -16.46 -2.71
C TRP A 189 10.82 -17.24 -1.65
N GLU A 190 10.39 -18.47 -1.93
CA GLU A 190 9.83 -19.37 -0.91
C GLU A 190 10.87 -19.70 0.15
N ILE A 191 12.10 -20.00 -0.27
CA ILE A 191 13.22 -20.22 0.65
C ILE A 191 13.50 -18.94 1.45
N ALA A 192 13.44 -17.78 0.81
CA ALA A 192 13.65 -16.47 1.44
C ALA A 192 12.53 -16.07 2.41
N GLY A 193 11.29 -16.51 2.14
CA GLY A 193 10.14 -16.36 3.04
C GLY A 193 10.18 -17.32 4.23
N GLY A 194 11.03 -18.35 4.18
CA GLY A 194 11.24 -19.30 5.28
C GLY A 194 10.10 -20.32 5.46
N ASN A 195 10.33 -21.34 6.29
CA ASN A 195 9.31 -22.29 6.75
C ASN A 195 8.47 -21.69 7.89
N GLU A 196 8.17 -20.40 7.84
CA GLU A 196 7.48 -19.72 8.93
C GLU A 196 5.98 -20.02 8.86
N ILE A 197 5.41 -20.33 10.02
CA ILE A 197 3.97 -20.52 10.18
C ILE A 197 3.34 -19.20 9.75
N SER A 198 2.40 -19.28 8.83
CA SER A 198 1.66 -18.13 8.32
C SER A 198 0.21 -18.24 8.72
N THR A 199 -0.37 -17.10 9.09
CA THR A 199 -1.80 -16.95 9.35
C THR A 199 -2.43 -16.44 8.08
N GLN A 200 -3.53 -17.07 7.67
CA GLN A 200 -4.35 -16.60 6.56
C GLN A 200 -5.55 -15.86 7.12
N LYS A 201 -5.76 -14.64 6.66
CA LYS A 201 -6.93 -13.81 6.97
C LYS A 201 -7.68 -13.55 5.67
N GLU A 202 -9.00 -13.72 5.69
CA GLU A 202 -9.82 -13.24 4.60
C GLU A 202 -10.03 -11.73 4.79
N THR A 203 -9.76 -10.97 3.73
CA THR A 203 -9.93 -9.52 3.69
C THR A 203 -11.05 -9.20 2.72
N GLU A 204 -12.03 -8.43 3.18
CA GLU A 204 -13.06 -7.85 2.31
C GLU A 204 -12.43 -6.81 1.39
N VAL A 205 -12.84 -6.83 0.13
CA VAL A 205 -12.29 -5.94 -0.90
C VAL A 205 -13.40 -5.11 -1.50
N VAL A 206 -13.17 -3.79 -1.50
CA VAL A 206 -13.97 -2.82 -2.24
C VAL A 206 -13.51 -2.81 -3.70
N SER A 207 -14.41 -3.13 -4.63
CA SER A 207 -14.10 -3.21 -6.06
C SER A 207 -14.00 -1.83 -6.71
N ASN A 208 -13.44 -1.76 -7.91
CA ASN A 208 -13.37 -0.51 -8.65
C ASN A 208 -14.76 0.01 -9.05
N GLU A 209 -15.73 -0.86 -9.33
CA GLU A 209 -17.12 -0.47 -9.60
C GLU A 209 -17.74 0.20 -8.37
N GLU A 210 -17.57 -0.38 -7.17
CA GLU A 210 -18.10 0.21 -5.94
C GLU A 210 -17.51 1.60 -5.66
N ILE A 211 -16.21 1.79 -5.95
CA ILE A 211 -15.53 3.09 -5.83
C ILE A 211 -16.05 4.11 -6.86
N GLU A 212 -16.22 3.70 -8.12
CA GLU A 212 -16.60 4.61 -9.20
C GLU A 212 -18.11 4.87 -9.28
N GLU A 213 -18.96 3.95 -8.80
CA GLU A 213 -20.42 4.08 -8.87
C GLU A 213 -21.01 4.59 -7.55
N THR A 214 -20.59 4.02 -6.41
CA THR A 214 -21.16 4.37 -5.10
C THR A 214 -20.54 5.63 -4.51
N LEU A 215 -19.20 5.77 -4.56
CA LEU A 215 -18.52 7.00 -4.13
C LEU A 215 -18.36 8.03 -5.25
N ASP A 216 -18.61 7.62 -6.50
CA ASP A 216 -18.37 8.42 -7.70
C ASP A 216 -16.91 8.93 -7.77
N PHE A 217 -15.97 8.14 -7.21
CA PHE A 217 -14.56 8.50 -7.08
C PHE A 217 -13.75 8.07 -8.31
N LYS A 218 -13.70 8.95 -9.32
CA LYS A 218 -13.20 8.62 -10.67
C LYS A 218 -11.68 8.75 -10.83
N PHE A 219 -10.91 7.86 -10.19
CA PHE A 219 -9.46 7.78 -10.37
C PHE A 219 -9.06 7.53 -11.83
N TYR A 220 -9.79 6.67 -12.54
CA TYR A 220 -9.54 6.38 -13.95
C TYR A 220 -9.59 7.65 -14.81
N ARG A 221 -10.64 8.48 -14.65
CA ARG A 221 -10.79 9.72 -15.41
C ARG A 221 -9.65 10.69 -15.13
N PHE A 222 -9.24 10.84 -13.86
CA PHE A 222 -8.10 11.69 -13.51
C PHE A 222 -6.80 11.22 -14.18
N ALA A 223 -6.44 9.96 -14.00
CA ALA A 223 -5.21 9.41 -14.56
C ALA A 223 -5.22 9.47 -16.11
N LYS A 224 -6.39 9.23 -16.72
CA LYS A 224 -6.60 9.36 -18.15
C LYS A 224 -6.35 10.79 -18.63
N SER A 225 -6.91 11.80 -17.96
CA SER A 225 -6.68 13.20 -18.31
C SER A 225 -5.20 13.60 -18.27
N VAL A 226 -4.42 13.05 -17.33
CA VAL A 226 -2.97 13.29 -17.27
C VAL A 226 -2.26 12.64 -18.47
N ILE A 227 -2.57 11.37 -18.77
CA ILE A 227 -1.96 10.63 -19.88
C ILE A 227 -2.33 11.23 -21.24
N ASP A 228 -3.59 11.62 -21.43
CA ASP A 228 -4.06 12.22 -22.68
C ASP A 228 -3.46 13.62 -22.89
N LEU A 229 -3.27 14.41 -21.82
CA LEU A 229 -2.52 15.66 -21.88
C LEU A 229 -1.05 15.43 -22.28
N GLU A 230 -0.39 14.43 -21.70
CA GLU A 230 0.99 14.07 -22.03
C GLU A 230 1.13 13.65 -23.49
N ARG A 231 0.27 12.74 -23.97
CA ARG A 231 0.27 12.28 -25.37
C ARG A 231 0.05 13.43 -26.35
N THR A 232 -0.87 14.32 -26.04
CA THR A 232 -1.15 15.50 -26.87
C THR A 232 0.05 16.45 -26.88
N TRP A 233 0.68 16.68 -25.73
CA TRP A 233 1.89 17.47 -25.63
C TRP A 233 3.06 16.86 -26.43
N GLU A 234 3.29 15.55 -26.33
CA GLU A 234 4.32 14.84 -27.09
C GLU A 234 4.08 14.96 -28.61
N SER A 235 2.83 14.78 -29.05
CA SER A 235 2.45 14.92 -30.47
C SER A 235 2.68 16.35 -30.99
N LEU A 236 2.28 17.38 -30.22
CA LEU A 236 2.48 18.78 -30.60
C LEU A 236 3.96 19.17 -30.58
N LYS A 237 4.75 18.61 -29.67
CA LYS A 237 6.20 18.81 -29.61
C LYS A 237 6.90 18.17 -30.81
N ALA A 238 6.59 16.91 -31.13
CA ALA A 238 7.16 16.20 -32.29
C ALA A 238 6.75 16.89 -33.60
N GLY A 239 5.47 17.21 -33.76
CA GLY A 239 4.97 17.97 -34.91
C GLY A 239 5.62 19.34 -35.05
N ALA A 240 5.93 20.04 -33.95
CA ALA A 240 6.68 21.29 -34.00
C ALA A 240 8.13 21.11 -34.50
N PHE A 241 8.78 19.98 -34.20
CA PHE A 241 10.11 19.65 -34.73
C PHE A 241 10.07 19.26 -36.22
N ASP A 242 9.06 18.50 -36.64
CA ASP A 242 8.89 18.12 -38.04
C ASP A 242 8.48 19.31 -38.91
N ILE A 243 7.57 20.17 -38.42
CA ILE A 243 7.21 21.44 -39.06
C ILE A 243 8.42 22.38 -39.09
N ALA A 244 9.25 22.44 -38.05
CA ALA A 244 10.50 23.22 -38.09
C ALA A 244 11.53 22.66 -39.08
N ARG A 245 11.45 21.36 -39.41
CA ARG A 245 12.31 20.71 -40.42
C ARG A 245 11.77 20.90 -41.84
N GLU A 246 10.45 20.99 -42.02
CA GLU A 246 9.79 21.33 -43.29
C GLU A 246 9.74 22.85 -43.56
N ALA A 247 9.83 23.69 -42.53
CA ALA A 247 9.86 25.17 -42.61
C ALA A 247 11.17 25.75 -43.17
N VAL A 248 11.96 24.94 -43.88
CA VAL A 248 12.89 25.45 -44.90
C VAL A 248 12.09 25.98 -46.11
N LEU A 249 10.76 25.77 -46.19
CA LEU A 249 9.93 26.19 -47.33
C LEU A 249 8.70 27.07 -47.05
N ASP A 250 8.34 27.42 -45.80
CA ASP A 250 7.36 28.51 -45.53
C ASP A 250 7.45 29.00 -44.07
N GLU A 251 7.56 30.33 -43.88
CA GLU A 251 7.86 30.97 -42.60
C GLU A 251 6.63 31.06 -41.67
N LEU A 252 6.58 30.24 -40.62
CA LEU A 252 5.78 30.57 -39.43
C LEU A 252 6.35 31.85 -38.79
N PRO A 253 5.55 32.89 -38.53
CA PRO A 253 6.05 34.09 -37.89
C PRO A 253 6.71 33.80 -36.54
N ASP A 254 7.91 34.34 -36.30
CA ASP A 254 8.72 34.17 -35.08
C ASP A 254 7.92 34.31 -33.77
N HIS A 255 6.98 35.25 -33.74
CA HIS A 255 6.16 35.52 -32.56
C HIS A 255 5.18 34.37 -32.25
N ILE A 256 4.68 33.65 -33.26
CA ILE A 256 3.82 32.46 -33.08
C ILE A 256 4.67 31.29 -32.61
N GLU A 257 5.85 31.09 -33.19
CA GLU A 257 6.75 30.00 -32.81
C GLU A 257 7.20 30.12 -31.35
N ARG A 258 7.61 31.32 -30.92
CA ARG A 258 7.99 31.58 -29.51
C ARG A 258 6.84 31.33 -28.55
N ARG A 259 5.62 31.72 -28.92
CA ARG A 259 4.42 31.49 -28.10
C ARG A 259 4.10 30.00 -27.99
N ASN A 260 4.15 29.25 -29.08
CA ASN A 260 3.97 27.79 -29.07
C ASN A 260 5.02 27.11 -28.17
N LYS A 261 6.31 27.47 -28.31
CA LYS A 261 7.39 26.95 -27.44
C LYS A 261 7.12 27.25 -25.97
N THR A 262 6.64 28.45 -25.66
CA THR A 262 6.32 28.86 -24.28
C THR A 262 5.14 28.07 -23.72
N ALA A 263 4.07 27.90 -24.50
CA ALA A 263 2.91 27.11 -24.12
C ALA A 263 3.30 25.65 -23.84
N LEU A 264 4.06 25.01 -24.74
CA LEU A 264 4.51 23.63 -24.56
C LEU A 264 5.42 23.46 -23.33
N ARG A 265 6.30 24.43 -23.03
CA ARG A 265 7.12 24.41 -21.81
C ARG A 265 6.28 24.54 -20.54
N LYS A 266 5.21 25.34 -20.55
CA LYS A 266 4.28 25.45 -19.41
C LYS A 266 3.57 24.12 -19.16
N ILE A 267 3.12 23.43 -20.22
CA ILE A 267 2.54 22.09 -20.10
C ILE A 267 3.55 21.07 -19.60
N GLU A 268 4.79 21.09 -20.10
CA GLU A 268 5.86 20.23 -19.59
C GLU A 268 6.08 20.40 -18.08
N GLY A 269 6.09 21.65 -17.60
CA GLY A 269 6.16 21.96 -16.17
C GLY A 269 4.95 21.44 -15.38
N LEU A 270 3.75 21.55 -15.94
CA LEU A 270 2.54 20.99 -15.34
C LEU A 270 2.60 19.45 -15.28
N LEU A 271 2.97 18.78 -16.36
CA LEU A 271 3.13 17.32 -16.42
C LEU A 271 4.13 16.83 -15.37
N HIS A 272 5.23 17.56 -15.16
CA HIS A 272 6.18 17.26 -14.09
C HIS A 272 5.51 17.30 -12.71
N ILE A 273 4.67 18.31 -12.43
CA ILE A 273 3.92 18.38 -11.17
C ILE A 273 2.94 17.20 -11.05
N LEU A 274 2.18 16.89 -12.11
CA LEU A 274 1.15 15.84 -12.08
C LEU A 274 1.73 14.43 -11.86
N TRP A 275 2.90 14.15 -12.44
CA TRP A 275 3.56 12.85 -12.29
C TRP A 275 4.31 12.68 -10.97
N PHE A 276 4.88 13.78 -10.44
CA PHE A 276 5.89 13.73 -9.37
C PHE A 276 5.51 14.47 -8.09
N LYS A 277 4.34 15.09 -8.03
CA LYS A 277 3.76 15.61 -6.79
C LYS A 277 2.41 14.97 -6.51
N PRO A 278 1.96 14.96 -5.24
CA PRO A 278 0.64 14.47 -4.91
C PRO A 278 -0.47 15.24 -5.65
N PRO A 279 -1.54 14.56 -6.11
CA PRO A 279 -2.61 15.15 -6.91
C PRO A 279 -3.16 16.50 -6.43
N VAL A 280 -3.28 16.70 -5.11
CA VAL A 280 -3.76 17.97 -4.53
C VAL A 280 -2.93 19.16 -4.99
N TYR A 281 -1.61 18.99 -5.17
CA TYR A 281 -0.71 20.05 -5.61
C TYR A 281 -0.84 20.36 -7.11
N GLY A 282 -1.43 19.47 -7.90
CA GLY A 282 -1.65 19.67 -9.34
C GLY A 282 -2.82 20.61 -9.65
N LEU A 283 -3.81 20.72 -8.75
CA LEU A 283 -5.06 21.43 -9.01
C LEU A 283 -4.86 22.94 -9.25
N GLY A 284 -4.07 23.60 -8.42
CA GLY A 284 -3.79 25.04 -8.55
C GLY A 284 -3.10 25.38 -9.87
N PRO A 285 -1.95 24.76 -10.19
CA PRO A 285 -1.25 24.94 -11.47
C PRO A 285 -2.11 24.61 -12.70
N ALA A 286 -2.87 23.51 -12.66
CA ALA A 286 -3.76 23.13 -13.76
C ALA A 286 -4.84 24.20 -14.01
N ARG A 287 -5.48 24.70 -12.95
CA ARG A 287 -6.48 25.78 -13.04
C ARG A 287 -5.89 27.07 -13.58
N PHE A 288 -4.69 27.43 -13.12
CA PHE A 288 -4.01 28.64 -13.58
C PHE A 288 -3.74 28.56 -15.09
N LEU A 289 -3.15 27.47 -15.56
CA LEU A 289 -2.84 27.30 -16.98
C LEU A 289 -4.09 27.19 -17.85
N TYR A 290 -5.13 26.50 -17.37
CA TYR A 290 -6.41 26.44 -18.08
C TYR A 290 -6.99 27.84 -18.31
N LYS A 291 -7.10 28.65 -17.25
CA LYS A 291 -7.59 30.04 -17.34
C LYS A 291 -6.71 30.91 -18.22
N GLU A 292 -5.39 30.76 -18.11
CA GLU A 292 -4.43 31.51 -18.92
C GLU A 292 -4.63 31.20 -20.42
N PHE A 293 -4.77 29.92 -20.77
CA PHE A 293 -4.90 29.49 -22.16
C PHE A 293 -6.29 29.79 -22.74
N GLU A 294 -7.33 29.73 -21.91
CA GLU A 294 -8.70 30.09 -22.29
C GLU A 294 -8.87 31.61 -22.50
N ALA A 295 -8.22 32.42 -21.66
CA ALA A 295 -8.28 33.88 -21.74
C ALA A 295 -7.35 34.49 -22.81
N GLU A 296 -6.60 33.66 -23.55
CA GLU A 296 -5.68 34.12 -24.58
C GLU A 296 -6.46 34.75 -25.76
N PRO A 297 -6.31 36.07 -26.02
CA PRO A 297 -7.09 36.76 -27.05
C PRO A 297 -6.80 36.29 -28.48
N THR A 298 -5.60 35.76 -28.73
CA THR A 298 -5.21 35.23 -30.05
C THR A 298 -4.65 33.81 -29.91
N PRO A 299 -5.50 32.79 -29.66
CA PRO A 299 -5.03 31.46 -29.33
C PRO A 299 -4.45 30.78 -30.57
N THR A 300 -3.21 30.31 -30.45
CA THR A 300 -2.55 29.52 -31.50
C THR A 300 -3.18 28.13 -31.62
N ALA A 301 -2.88 27.39 -32.69
CA ALA A 301 -3.34 26.01 -32.84
C ALA A 301 -2.94 25.11 -31.65
N VAL A 302 -1.74 25.31 -31.11
CA VAL A 302 -1.26 24.62 -29.90
C VAL A 302 -2.15 24.91 -28.69
N HIS A 303 -2.50 26.18 -28.44
CA HIS A 303 -3.41 26.54 -27.35
C HIS A 303 -4.78 25.87 -27.51
N LYS A 304 -5.37 25.97 -28.72
CA LYS A 304 -6.68 25.38 -29.02
C LYS A 304 -6.70 23.87 -28.80
N SER A 305 -5.62 23.17 -29.17
CA SER A 305 -5.50 21.73 -28.96
C SER A 305 -5.35 21.34 -27.48
N LEU A 306 -4.71 22.17 -26.65
CA LEU A 306 -4.43 21.84 -25.24
C LEU A 306 -5.57 22.21 -24.29
N VAL A 307 -6.35 23.26 -24.59
CA VAL A 307 -7.43 23.77 -23.72
C VAL A 307 -8.43 22.68 -23.31
N PRO A 308 -8.94 21.80 -24.21
CA PRO A 308 -9.87 20.73 -23.81
C PRO A 308 -9.27 19.79 -22.76
N PHE A 309 -8.03 19.34 -22.94
CA PHE A 309 -7.35 18.43 -22.01
C PHE A 309 -7.06 19.09 -20.65
N LEU A 310 -6.72 20.38 -20.65
CA LEU A 310 -6.58 21.16 -19.42
C LEU A 310 -7.93 21.29 -18.69
N GLY A 311 -9.02 21.52 -19.40
CA GLY A 311 -10.38 21.57 -18.83
C GLY A 311 -10.78 20.25 -18.17
N ASP A 312 -10.59 19.13 -18.86
CA ASP A 312 -10.87 17.80 -18.33
C ASP A 312 -9.97 17.44 -17.15
N LEU A 313 -8.70 17.82 -17.19
CA LEU A 313 -7.78 17.66 -16.06
C LEU A 313 -8.24 18.45 -14.83
N VAL A 314 -8.58 19.74 -14.99
CA VAL A 314 -9.07 20.58 -13.90
C VAL A 314 -10.35 20.02 -13.28
N TYR A 315 -11.29 19.60 -14.13
CA TYR A 315 -12.54 19.00 -13.67
C TYR A 315 -12.27 17.72 -12.87
N SER A 316 -11.49 16.79 -13.44
CA SER A 316 -11.20 15.50 -12.82
C SER A 316 -10.41 15.62 -11.51
N LEU A 317 -9.35 16.45 -11.48
CA LEU A 317 -8.59 16.74 -10.26
C LEU A 317 -9.45 17.35 -9.17
N ASN A 318 -10.27 18.36 -9.51
CA ASN A 318 -11.14 18.98 -8.51
C ASN A 318 -12.14 17.97 -7.94
N SER A 319 -12.74 17.15 -8.80
CA SER A 319 -13.70 16.14 -8.40
C SER A 319 -13.10 15.15 -7.38
N ILE A 320 -11.94 14.57 -7.67
CA ILE A 320 -11.33 13.58 -6.76
C ILE A 320 -10.84 14.23 -5.45
N VAL A 321 -10.28 15.44 -5.51
CA VAL A 321 -9.74 16.13 -4.33
C VAL A 321 -10.86 16.54 -3.37
N GLU A 322 -11.94 17.11 -3.87
CA GLU A 322 -13.07 17.52 -3.02
C GLU A 322 -13.79 16.30 -2.45
N LYS A 323 -13.88 15.19 -3.18
CA LYS A 323 -14.46 13.94 -2.66
C LYS A 323 -13.63 13.30 -1.57
N ALA A 324 -12.31 13.25 -1.70
CA ALA A 324 -11.45 12.74 -0.65
C ALA A 324 -11.58 13.58 0.63
N LYS A 325 -11.58 14.92 0.50
CA LYS A 325 -11.84 15.82 1.63
C LYS A 325 -13.20 15.57 2.26
N TYR A 326 -14.25 15.44 1.45
CA TYR A 326 -15.60 15.18 1.94
C TYR A 326 -15.70 13.85 2.67
N LEU A 327 -15.09 12.78 2.13
CA LEU A 327 -15.06 11.47 2.78
C LEU A 327 -14.32 11.50 4.10
N LYS A 328 -13.15 12.14 4.15
CA LYS A 328 -12.38 12.29 5.39
C LYS A 328 -13.11 13.15 6.42
N TRP A 329 -13.78 14.22 5.98
CA TRP A 329 -14.61 15.03 6.85
C TRP A 329 -15.80 14.22 7.38
N LYS A 330 -16.49 13.47 6.52
CA LYS A 330 -17.64 12.64 6.90
C LYS A 330 -17.25 11.54 7.88
N SER A 331 -16.09 10.90 7.69
CA SER A 331 -15.60 9.86 8.61
C SER A 331 -15.30 10.39 10.02
N VAL A 332 -15.06 11.69 10.17
CA VAL A 332 -14.76 12.33 11.47
C VAL A 332 -16.00 12.99 12.08
N MET A 333 -16.73 13.78 11.29
CA MET A 333 -17.81 14.64 11.78
C MET A 333 -19.18 13.96 11.79
N ASP A 334 -19.39 12.96 10.92
CA ASP A 334 -20.63 12.19 10.79
C ASP A 334 -20.31 10.69 10.75
N LYS A 335 -19.58 10.25 11.78
CA LYS A 335 -19.01 8.91 11.90
C LYS A 335 -20.08 7.83 11.75
N ASP A 336 -21.22 7.96 12.42
CA ASP A 336 -22.29 6.95 12.36
C ASP A 336 -22.86 6.79 10.94
N SER A 337 -23.13 7.90 10.23
CA SER A 337 -23.57 7.84 8.83
C SER A 337 -22.50 7.26 7.92
N PHE A 338 -21.23 7.61 8.15
CA PHE A 338 -20.12 7.08 7.35
C PHE A 338 -19.96 5.56 7.54
N LEU A 339 -19.99 5.07 8.77
CA LEU A 339 -19.85 3.64 9.09
C LEU A 339 -21.00 2.79 8.51
N GLN A 340 -22.16 3.40 8.25
CA GLN A 340 -23.34 2.77 7.65
C GLN A 340 -23.49 3.04 6.14
N SER A 341 -22.51 3.68 5.51
CA SER A 341 -22.60 4.06 4.10
C SER A 341 -22.73 2.86 3.15
N ASP A 342 -23.38 3.08 2.01
CA ASP A 342 -23.71 2.03 1.04
C ASP A 342 -22.49 1.28 0.50
N ILE A 343 -21.32 1.91 0.47
CA ILE A 343 -20.07 1.27 0.04
C ILE A 343 -19.63 0.12 0.96
N PHE A 344 -20.05 0.14 2.23
CA PHE A 344 -19.73 -0.93 3.17
C PHE A 344 -20.84 -1.97 3.29
N LYS A 345 -21.92 -1.83 2.52
CA LYS A 345 -23.09 -2.70 2.62
C LYS A 345 -22.73 -4.11 2.14
N GLY A 346 -22.91 -5.09 3.01
CA GLY A 346 -22.58 -6.48 2.72
C GLY A 346 -21.12 -6.85 2.98
N LEU A 347 -20.28 -5.90 3.38
CA LEU A 347 -18.90 -6.15 3.81
C LEU A 347 -18.86 -6.30 5.35
N ASN A 348 -18.23 -7.37 5.83
CA ASN A 348 -18.05 -7.60 7.27
C ASN A 348 -16.79 -6.88 7.78
N LEU A 349 -16.85 -5.54 7.78
CA LEU A 349 -15.74 -4.67 8.17
C LEU A 349 -15.92 -4.10 9.59
N SER A 350 -14.84 -4.04 10.35
CA SER A 350 -14.79 -3.34 11.62
C SER A 350 -14.92 -1.82 11.42
N ALA A 351 -15.27 -1.09 12.48
CA ALA A 351 -15.33 0.38 12.40
C ALA A 351 -13.95 0.97 12.07
N LEU A 352 -12.89 0.36 12.60
CA LEU A 352 -11.51 0.77 12.37
C LEU A 352 -11.10 0.61 10.89
N GLU A 353 -11.47 -0.50 10.25
CA GLU A 353 -11.18 -0.73 8.81
C GLU A 353 -11.87 0.32 7.93
N LYS A 354 -13.11 0.68 8.26
CA LYS A 354 -13.86 1.73 7.56
C LYS A 354 -13.21 3.10 7.71
N GLU A 355 -12.72 3.44 8.90
CA GLU A 355 -11.98 4.69 9.13
C GLU A 355 -10.62 4.70 8.42
N ALA A 356 -9.90 3.57 8.44
CA ALA A 356 -8.63 3.39 7.73
C ALA A 356 -8.81 3.57 6.22
N PHE A 357 -9.93 3.08 5.66
CA PHE A 357 -10.28 3.28 4.27
C PHE A 357 -10.39 4.77 3.89
N ALA A 358 -11.11 5.58 4.67
CA ALA A 358 -11.22 7.01 4.41
C ALA A 358 -9.87 7.74 4.54
N ALA A 359 -9.07 7.40 5.54
CA ALA A 359 -7.73 7.94 5.72
C ALA A 359 -6.82 7.60 4.52
N ALA A 360 -6.82 6.35 4.09
CA ALA A 360 -6.02 5.88 2.97
C ALA A 360 -6.36 6.58 1.65
N LEU A 361 -7.65 6.80 1.35
CA LEU A 361 -8.07 7.51 0.14
C LEU A 361 -7.60 8.98 0.12
N ASP A 362 -7.68 9.69 1.24
CA ASP A 362 -7.17 11.07 1.35
C ASP A 362 -5.63 11.10 1.24
N ASP A 363 -4.96 10.15 1.90
CA ASP A 363 -3.50 10.02 1.84
C ASP A 363 -2.98 9.71 0.44
N LEU A 364 -3.70 8.90 -0.34
CA LEU A 364 -3.37 8.69 -1.76
C LEU A 364 -3.25 10.04 -2.46
N LEU A 365 -4.23 10.94 -2.34
CA LEU A 365 -4.20 12.21 -3.04
C LEU A 365 -3.21 13.24 -2.46
N ARG A 366 -2.88 13.14 -1.18
CA ARG A 366 -2.06 14.14 -0.46
C ARG A 366 -0.59 13.79 -0.34
N GLN A 367 -0.27 12.50 -0.31
CA GLN A 367 1.07 12.02 -0.02
C GLN A 367 1.70 11.25 -1.19
N HIS A 368 0.90 10.58 -2.02
CA HIS A 368 1.41 9.74 -3.09
C HIS A 368 1.34 10.41 -4.45
N THR A 369 2.38 10.22 -5.26
CA THR A 369 2.42 10.71 -6.65
C THR A 369 1.72 9.72 -7.57
N LEU A 370 1.24 10.19 -8.73
CA LEU A 370 0.64 9.30 -9.73
C LEU A 370 1.64 8.23 -10.20
N SER A 371 2.90 8.62 -10.41
CA SER A 371 3.97 7.67 -10.77
C SER A 371 4.17 6.58 -9.72
N TYR A 372 4.11 6.94 -8.43
CA TYR A 372 4.18 5.98 -7.34
C TYR A 372 2.96 5.06 -7.33
N MET A 373 1.73 5.60 -7.39
CA MET A 373 0.50 4.81 -7.30
C MET A 373 0.45 3.67 -8.30
N ALA A 374 0.66 3.95 -9.60
CA ALA A 374 0.35 2.99 -10.66
C ALA A 374 1.33 2.94 -11.82
N TYR A 375 2.31 3.86 -11.90
CA TYR A 375 3.17 4.01 -13.08
C TYR A 375 4.67 4.00 -12.74
N PRO A 376 5.22 2.86 -12.30
CA PRO A 376 6.62 2.75 -11.92
C PRO A 376 7.59 3.03 -13.07
N GLU A 377 7.14 3.01 -14.32
CA GLU A 377 7.91 3.41 -15.51
C GLU A 377 8.17 4.91 -15.57
N LYS A 378 7.21 5.70 -15.06
CA LYS A 378 7.30 7.16 -14.97
C LYS A 378 8.08 7.62 -13.75
N ALA A 379 8.49 6.72 -12.85
CA ALA A 379 9.20 7.06 -11.62
C ALA A 379 10.50 7.86 -11.87
N THR A 380 10.92 8.63 -10.86
CA THR A 380 12.14 9.46 -10.94
C THR A 380 13.39 8.59 -11.10
N ALA A 381 14.51 9.19 -11.53
CA ALA A 381 15.78 8.47 -11.62
C ALA A 381 16.21 7.88 -10.26
N LYS A 382 16.01 8.63 -9.16
CA LYS A 382 16.28 8.15 -7.79
C LYS A 382 15.46 6.91 -7.47
N ASP A 383 14.17 6.92 -7.76
CA ASP A 383 13.28 5.80 -7.46
C ASP A 383 13.54 4.60 -8.37
N LYS A 384 13.93 4.83 -9.63
CA LYS A 384 14.38 3.77 -10.56
C LYS A 384 15.65 3.08 -10.06
N VAL A 385 16.61 3.86 -9.54
CA VAL A 385 17.82 3.31 -8.92
C VAL A 385 17.46 2.53 -7.66
N LEU A 386 16.59 3.08 -6.81
CA LEU A 386 16.15 2.42 -5.58
C LEU A 386 15.42 1.09 -5.87
N ARG A 387 14.50 1.09 -6.85
CA ARG A 387 13.83 -0.10 -7.39
C ARG A 387 14.81 -1.15 -7.89
N THR A 388 15.87 -0.72 -8.56
CA THR A 388 16.92 -1.62 -9.07
C THR A 388 17.72 -2.23 -7.90
N ILE A 389 18.11 -1.41 -6.92
CA ILE A 389 18.84 -1.85 -5.74
C ILE A 389 18.00 -2.85 -4.93
N PHE A 390 16.75 -2.52 -4.63
CA PHE A 390 15.86 -3.43 -3.89
C PHE A 390 15.55 -4.70 -4.69
N GLY A 391 15.26 -4.59 -5.99
CA GLY A 391 15.01 -5.74 -6.85
C GLY A 391 16.18 -6.74 -6.91
N ILE A 392 17.42 -6.25 -6.80
CA ILE A 392 18.63 -7.09 -6.83
C ILE A 392 19.00 -7.60 -5.43
N LEU A 393 18.93 -6.76 -4.39
CA LEU A 393 19.50 -7.08 -3.07
C LEU A 393 18.52 -7.73 -2.10
N VAL A 394 17.20 -7.47 -2.21
CA VAL A 394 16.23 -7.94 -1.21
C VAL A 394 16.21 -9.46 -1.12
N LEU A 395 16.12 -10.15 -2.27
CA LEU A 395 16.07 -11.61 -2.32
C LEU A 395 17.35 -12.25 -1.75
N PRO A 396 18.58 -11.88 -2.18
CA PRO A 396 19.82 -12.39 -1.56
C PRO A 396 19.92 -12.12 -0.06
N VAL A 397 19.59 -10.90 0.40
CA VAL A 397 19.66 -10.55 1.83
C VAL A 397 18.71 -11.41 2.64
N ARG A 398 17.49 -11.65 2.15
CA ARG A 398 16.50 -12.50 2.82
C ARG A 398 16.89 -13.98 2.80
N LEU A 399 17.44 -14.47 1.69
CA LEU A 399 18.02 -15.81 1.62
C LEU A 399 19.12 -16.01 2.67
N ILE A 400 20.03 -15.05 2.82
CA ILE A 400 21.09 -15.08 3.84
C ILE A 400 20.49 -15.04 5.26
N LYS A 401 19.49 -14.19 5.51
CA LYS A 401 18.78 -14.14 6.81
C LYS A 401 18.09 -15.48 7.13
N SER A 402 17.34 -16.02 6.19
CA SER A 402 16.64 -17.32 6.30
C SER A 402 17.63 -18.46 6.55
N PHE A 403 18.75 -18.49 5.81
CA PHE A 403 19.82 -19.46 6.03
C PHE A 403 20.43 -19.33 7.43
N ASN A 404 20.80 -18.12 7.86
CA ASN A 404 21.35 -17.87 9.19
C ASN A 404 20.39 -18.28 10.32
N GLN A 405 19.09 -18.06 10.12
CA GLN A 405 18.06 -18.49 11.05
C GLN A 405 17.95 -20.02 11.11
N CYS A 406 17.97 -20.71 9.97
CA CYS A 406 17.99 -22.16 9.90
C CYS A 406 19.22 -22.75 10.62
N VAL A 407 20.41 -22.17 10.38
CA VAL A 407 21.66 -22.55 11.09
C VAL A 407 21.52 -22.35 12.60
N ARG A 408 21.02 -21.19 13.05
CA ARG A 408 20.81 -20.92 14.49
C ARG A 408 19.84 -21.92 15.14
N LEU A 409 18.74 -22.26 14.47
CA LEU A 409 17.76 -23.24 14.97
C LEU A 409 18.38 -24.64 15.04
N THR A 410 19.16 -25.01 14.03
CA THR A 410 19.88 -26.30 13.99
C THR A 410 20.91 -26.40 15.11
N VAL A 411 21.71 -25.34 15.32
CA VAL A 411 22.68 -25.26 16.43
C VAL A 411 21.97 -25.31 17.78
N ARG A 412 20.84 -24.62 17.96
CA ARG A 412 20.03 -24.70 19.19
C ARG A 412 19.50 -26.11 19.43
N LYS A 413 18.99 -26.80 18.40
CA LYS A 413 18.53 -28.19 18.51
C LYS A 413 19.67 -29.13 18.91
N ILE A 414 20.83 -29.01 18.26
CA ILE A 414 22.02 -29.81 18.59
C ILE A 414 22.48 -29.53 20.03
N ARG A 415 22.55 -28.26 20.44
CA ARG A 415 22.92 -27.88 21.81
C ARG A 415 21.94 -28.44 22.84
N ASN A 416 20.64 -28.34 22.60
CA ASN A 416 19.62 -28.86 23.50
C ASN A 416 19.68 -30.39 23.57
N TRP A 417 19.94 -31.08 22.45
CA TRP A 417 20.13 -32.53 22.41
C TRP A 417 21.38 -32.98 23.19
N ILE A 418 22.50 -32.25 23.09
CA ILE A 418 23.72 -32.50 23.86
C ILE A 418 23.49 -32.27 25.37
N LEU A 419 22.67 -31.27 25.73
CA LEU A 419 22.35 -30.97 27.12
C LEU A 419 21.38 -32.00 27.72
N SER A 420 20.36 -32.44 26.99
CA SER A 420 19.44 -33.50 27.43
C SER A 420 20.15 -34.86 27.55
N GLY A 421 21.12 -35.16 26.68
CA GLY A 421 21.94 -36.36 26.79
C GLY A 421 22.93 -36.37 27.97
N LYS A 422 23.13 -35.24 28.67
CA LYS A 422 23.95 -35.14 29.89
C LYS A 422 23.15 -35.26 31.19
N GLU A 423 21.83 -35.14 31.14
CA GLU A 423 20.97 -35.35 32.32
C GLU A 423 20.67 -36.85 32.54
N GLU A 424 20.53 -37.65 31.48
CA GLU A 424 20.33 -39.11 31.61
C GLU A 424 21.58 -39.86 32.11
N SER A 425 22.78 -39.26 32.07
CA SER A 425 24.02 -39.92 32.51
C SER A 425 24.40 -39.67 33.97
N LYS A 426 23.55 -38.99 34.76
CA LYS A 426 23.82 -38.71 36.18
C LYS A 426 22.95 -39.47 37.18
N ASP A 427 21.90 -40.16 36.73
CA ASP A 427 21.12 -41.08 37.57
C ASP A 427 21.39 -42.52 37.16
N SER A 428 22.54 -43.03 37.57
CA SER A 428 22.77 -44.47 37.69
C SER A 428 23.15 -44.74 39.15
N PRO A 429 22.26 -45.33 39.97
CA PRO A 429 22.62 -45.68 41.33
C PRO A 429 23.58 -46.87 41.30
N SER A 430 24.75 -46.64 41.88
CA SER A 430 25.68 -47.66 42.34
C SER A 430 25.10 -48.45 43.53
N SER A 431 25.51 -49.71 43.63
CA SER A 431 25.26 -50.72 44.68
C SER A 431 23.99 -51.57 44.44
N GLU A 432 23.98 -52.89 44.58
CA GLU A 432 24.80 -53.73 45.44
C GLU A 432 24.79 -55.19 44.91
N LYS A 433 25.96 -55.82 44.85
CA LYS A 433 26.10 -57.26 44.59
C LYS A 433 25.77 -58.01 45.88
N GLY A 434 24.63 -58.71 45.90
CA GLY A 434 24.26 -59.66 46.94
C GLY A 434 23.92 -61.02 46.35
N SER A 435 24.78 -62.01 46.60
CA SER A 435 24.57 -63.42 46.27
C SER A 435 23.46 -64.06 47.11
N HIS A 436 22.54 -64.83 46.52
CA HIS A 436 22.32 -66.24 46.91
C HIS A 436 21.18 -66.97 46.15
N LYS A 437 21.53 -68.21 45.75
CA LYS A 437 20.75 -69.46 45.72
C LYS A 437 19.55 -69.63 44.77
N ARG A 438 19.79 -70.55 43.82
CA ARG A 438 18.85 -71.56 43.27
C ARG A 438 17.91 -72.13 44.34
N SER A 439 16.63 -72.27 44.01
CA SER A 439 16.02 -73.60 43.77
C SER A 439 14.52 -73.51 43.39
N ASN A 440 14.16 -74.34 42.42
CA ASN A 440 12.87 -75.03 42.25
C ASN A 440 11.65 -74.27 41.69
N MET A 441 11.43 -74.50 40.39
CA MET A 441 10.15 -74.99 39.84
C MET A 441 9.61 -76.18 40.67
N PRO A 442 8.29 -76.39 40.80
CA PRO A 442 7.50 -76.81 39.63
C PRO A 442 6.04 -76.30 39.52
N ASP A 443 5.54 -76.45 38.29
CA ASP A 443 4.17 -76.72 37.84
C ASP A 443 3.02 -75.77 38.23
N LYS A 444 2.55 -74.99 37.24
CA LYS A 444 1.38 -75.35 36.40
C LYS A 444 1.26 -74.46 35.17
#